data_AF-A0A0P7VGL7-F1
#
_entry.id   AF-A0A0P7VGL7-F1
#
_cell.length_a   1.000
_cell.length_b   1.000
_cell.length_c   1.000
_cell.angle_alpha   90.00
_cell.angle_beta   90.00
_cell.angle_gamma   90.00
#
_symmetry.space_group_name_H-M   'P 1'
#
loop_
_entity.id
_entity.type
_entity.pdbx_description
1 polymer ?
#
loop_
_entity_poly.entity_id
_entity_poly.type
_entity_poly.pdbx_seq_one_letter_code
_entity_poly.pdbx_strand_id
1 'polypeptide(L)'
;MHAKAHTLCGLAVLTLPLLAPPPASAEGLFPYTDAREVARGEALYDDYCAACHGADLEGEPNWRRPDEDGYLPAPPHDATGHTWHHPDEQLFMITKHGTAALVGDDYKTRMEGFADQLDDDEILAILAYIKSTWPDQIIDRHDRMNAAQGQ
;
A
#
# COMPACT_ATOMS: atom_id res chain seq x y z
N MET A 1 -18.59 -78.69 -19.82
CA MET A 1 -19.13 -77.48 -20.46
C MET A 1 -18.44 -76.28 -19.81
N HIS A 2 -17.80 -75.45 -20.63
CA HIS A 2 -16.82 -74.43 -20.21
C HIS A 2 -17.49 -73.22 -19.55
N ALA A 3 -16.98 -72.77 -18.40
CA ALA A 3 -17.28 -71.45 -17.85
C ALA A 3 -15.97 -70.67 -17.70
N LYS A 4 -15.84 -69.57 -18.45
CA LYS A 4 -14.71 -68.64 -18.41
C LYS A 4 -14.86 -67.71 -17.20
N ALA A 5 -13.79 -67.56 -16.42
CA ALA A 5 -13.67 -66.50 -15.42
C ALA A 5 -12.82 -65.36 -16.01
N HIS A 6 -13.41 -64.17 -16.11
CA HIS A 6 -12.72 -62.95 -16.52
C HIS A 6 -12.27 -62.20 -15.27
N THR A 7 -10.95 -62.02 -15.11
CA THR A 7 -10.36 -61.16 -14.09
C THR A 7 -10.37 -59.72 -14.57
N LEU A 8 -11.11 -58.84 -13.89
CA LEU A 8 -11.01 -57.39 -14.08
C LEU A 8 -9.90 -56.82 -13.18
N CYS A 9 -8.92 -56.17 -13.81
CA CYS A 9 -7.88 -55.39 -13.14
C CYS A 9 -8.40 -53.97 -12.93
N GLY A 10 -8.72 -53.57 -11.69
CA GLY A 10 -9.14 -52.22 -11.36
C GLY A 10 -7.94 -51.30 -11.18
N LEU A 11 -7.78 -50.30 -12.05
CA LEU A 11 -6.86 -49.19 -11.81
C LEU A 11 -7.54 -48.16 -10.89
N ALA A 12 -6.99 -47.99 -9.69
CA ALA A 12 -7.32 -46.88 -8.81
C ALA A 12 -6.57 -45.63 -9.30
N VAL A 13 -7.30 -44.65 -9.83
CA VAL A 13 -6.75 -43.34 -10.18
C VAL A 13 -6.74 -42.48 -8.92
N LEU A 14 -5.57 -42.31 -8.30
CA LEU A 14 -5.35 -41.30 -7.26
C LEU A 14 -5.32 -39.91 -7.90
N THR A 15 -6.43 -39.19 -7.81
CA THR A 15 -6.46 -37.76 -8.12
C THR A 15 -5.82 -37.00 -6.96
N LEU A 16 -4.60 -36.49 -7.14
CA LEU A 16 -4.05 -35.48 -6.24
C LEU A 16 -4.93 -34.22 -6.36
N PRO A 17 -5.45 -33.66 -5.26
CA PRO A 17 -6.16 -32.39 -5.33
C PRO A 17 -5.16 -31.30 -5.75
N LEU A 18 -5.51 -30.56 -6.80
CA LEU A 18 -4.78 -29.38 -7.24
C LEU A 18 -4.92 -28.32 -6.14
N LEU A 19 -3.87 -28.14 -5.33
CA LEU A 19 -3.82 -27.07 -4.34
C LEU A 19 -3.68 -25.75 -5.10
N ALA A 20 -4.78 -24.99 -5.17
CA ALA A 20 -4.75 -23.64 -5.73
C ALA A 20 -3.83 -22.76 -4.87
N PRO A 21 -2.99 -21.90 -5.46
CA PRO A 21 -2.26 -20.90 -4.69
C PRO A 21 -3.27 -20.01 -3.94
N PRO A 22 -2.93 -19.53 -2.72
CA PRO A 22 -3.78 -18.53 -2.07
C PRO A 22 -3.95 -17.32 -2.99
N PRO A 23 -5.12 -16.65 -2.97
CA PRO A 23 -5.27 -15.40 -3.71
C PRO A 23 -4.17 -14.44 -3.28
N ALA A 24 -3.62 -13.67 -4.22
CA ALA A 24 -2.74 -12.54 -3.90
C ALA A 24 -3.39 -11.74 -2.77
N SER A 25 -2.64 -11.50 -1.70
CA SER A 25 -3.17 -10.97 -0.44
C SER A 25 -3.97 -9.69 -0.70
N ALA A 26 -5.22 -9.66 -0.23
CA ALA A 26 -6.07 -8.47 -0.28
C ALA A 26 -5.47 -7.26 0.45
N GLU A 27 -4.41 -7.46 1.24
CA GLU A 27 -3.74 -6.47 2.10
C GLU A 27 -2.87 -5.47 1.33
N GLY A 28 -2.62 -5.68 0.03
CA GLY A 28 -1.84 -4.76 -0.81
C GLY A 28 -0.32 -4.90 -0.66
N LEU A 29 0.42 -3.88 -1.11
CA LEU A 29 1.89 -3.80 -1.11
C LEU A 29 2.46 -3.43 0.27
N PHE A 30 1.72 -2.69 1.09
CA PHE A 30 2.23 -2.19 2.37
C PHE A 30 2.16 -3.26 3.46
N PRO A 31 3.27 -3.61 4.14
CA PRO A 31 3.29 -4.61 5.22
C PRO A 31 2.69 -4.08 6.55
N TYR A 32 1.50 -3.46 6.51
CA TYR A 32 0.87 -2.79 7.66
C TYR A 32 0.42 -3.71 8.81
N THR A 33 0.38 -5.02 8.57
CA THR A 33 0.09 -6.05 9.59
C THR A 33 1.34 -6.63 10.24
N ASP A 34 2.55 -6.35 9.71
CA ASP A 34 3.82 -6.69 10.36
C ASP A 34 4.22 -5.58 11.33
N ALA A 35 4.06 -5.84 12.62
CA ALA A 35 4.39 -4.87 13.67
C ALA A 35 5.84 -4.38 13.66
N ARG A 36 6.79 -5.17 13.12
CA ARG A 36 8.19 -4.72 12.99
C ARG A 36 8.37 -3.73 11.85
N GLU A 37 7.71 -3.94 10.71
CA GLU A 37 7.77 -3.00 9.60
C GLU A 37 7.02 -1.71 9.93
N VAL A 38 5.90 -1.79 10.67
CA VAL A 38 5.20 -0.61 11.20
C VAL A 38 6.12 0.19 12.13
N ALA A 39 6.80 -0.45 13.09
CA ALA A 39 7.72 0.24 14.00
C ALA A 39 8.94 0.83 13.28
N ARG A 40 9.47 0.14 12.26
CA ARG A 40 10.53 0.67 11.39
C ARG A 40 10.04 1.90 10.62
N GLY A 41 8.83 1.81 10.07
CA GLY A 41 8.17 2.87 9.32
C GLY A 41 7.90 4.12 10.14
N GLU A 42 7.49 3.97 11.40
CA GLU A 42 7.30 5.07 12.34
C GLU A 42 8.60 5.86 12.55
N ALA A 43 9.71 5.18 12.83
CA ALA A 43 11.01 5.83 13.01
C ALA A 43 11.47 6.58 11.74
N LEU A 44 11.26 5.98 10.57
CA LEU A 44 11.56 6.63 9.30
C LEU A 44 10.61 7.81 9.01
N TYR A 45 9.34 7.69 9.36
CA TYR A 45 8.36 8.77 9.22
C TYR A 45 8.77 10.01 10.04
N ASP A 46 9.21 9.79 11.28
CA ASP A 46 9.70 10.87 12.15
C ASP A 46 10.91 11.60 11.53
N ASP A 47 11.83 10.85 10.93
CA ASP A 47 13.06 11.40 10.35
C ASP A 47 12.80 12.16 9.02
N TYR A 48 11.88 11.68 8.19
CA TYR A 48 11.74 12.15 6.80
C TYR A 48 10.44 12.89 6.49
N CYS A 49 9.37 12.64 7.24
CA CYS A 49 8.02 13.06 6.86
C CYS A 49 7.39 14.03 7.87
N ALA A 50 7.62 13.81 9.17
CA ALA A 50 6.95 14.52 10.25
C ALA A 50 7.22 16.04 10.25
N ALA A 51 8.36 16.48 9.71
CA ALA A 51 8.69 17.90 9.61
C ALA A 51 7.65 18.72 8.81
N CYS A 52 6.97 18.08 7.85
CA CYS A 52 5.90 18.69 7.05
C CYS A 52 4.53 18.11 7.41
N HIS A 53 4.43 16.78 7.56
CA HIS A 53 3.14 16.10 7.76
C HIS A 53 2.70 15.99 9.22
N GLY A 54 3.48 16.55 10.16
CA GLY A 54 3.20 16.51 11.60
C GLY A 54 3.63 15.19 12.24
N ALA A 55 3.97 15.22 13.53
CA ALA A 55 4.41 14.03 14.25
C ALA A 55 3.24 13.05 14.50
N ASP A 56 2.01 13.55 14.56
CA ASP A 56 0.78 12.78 14.76
C ASP A 56 0.01 12.61 13.43
N LEU A 57 0.70 12.77 12.28
CA LEU A 57 0.13 12.67 10.92
C LEU A 57 -0.96 13.73 10.62
N GLU A 58 -1.01 14.80 11.39
CA GLU A 58 -2.08 15.81 11.38
C GLU A 58 -1.97 16.81 10.22
N GLY A 59 -0.83 16.86 9.55
CA GLY A 59 -0.53 17.78 8.46
C GLY A 59 -0.49 19.25 8.88
N GLU A 60 -0.39 20.13 7.89
CA GLU A 60 -0.39 21.56 8.12
C GLU A 60 -1.82 22.14 8.15
N PRO A 61 -2.06 23.23 8.92
CA PRO A 61 -3.33 23.95 8.89
C PRO A 61 -3.68 24.44 7.47
N ASN A 62 -4.97 24.44 7.14
CA ASN A 62 -5.48 24.91 5.85
C ASN A 62 -4.90 24.18 4.61
N TRP A 63 -4.41 22.95 4.74
CA TRP A 63 -3.83 22.14 3.65
C TRP A 63 -4.65 22.03 2.35
N ARG A 64 -5.95 22.31 2.40
CA ARG A 64 -6.84 22.35 1.22
C ARG A 64 -6.84 23.69 0.47
N ARG A 65 -6.08 24.69 0.92
CA ARG A 65 -6.01 26.03 0.31
C ARG A 65 -4.57 26.38 -0.01
N PRO A 66 -4.27 26.86 -1.23
CA PRO A 66 -2.95 27.36 -1.54
C PRO A 66 -2.56 28.51 -0.61
N ASP A 67 -1.29 28.54 -0.21
CA ASP A 67 -0.70 29.65 0.51
C ASP A 67 -0.40 30.85 -0.40
N GLU A 68 0.27 31.87 0.14
CA GLU A 68 0.61 33.10 -0.58
C GLU A 68 1.54 32.86 -1.80
N ASP A 69 2.34 31.80 -1.76
CA ASP A 69 3.24 31.39 -2.84
C ASP A 69 2.57 30.44 -3.86
N GLY A 70 1.33 30.03 -3.58
CA GLY A 70 0.50 29.19 -4.40
C GLY A 70 0.73 27.69 -4.23
N TYR A 71 1.35 27.26 -3.13
CA TYR A 71 1.55 25.84 -2.80
C TYR A 71 0.46 25.35 -1.85
N LEU A 72 0.06 24.08 -2.00
CA LEU A 72 -0.75 23.42 -0.98
C LEU A 72 0.15 23.00 0.20
N PRO A 73 -0.23 23.35 1.44
CA PRO A 73 0.43 22.80 2.63
C PRO A 73 0.30 21.28 2.70
N ALA A 74 1.18 20.64 3.47
CA ALA A 74 1.20 19.19 3.62
C ALA A 74 -0.14 18.66 4.16
N PRO A 75 -0.81 17.73 3.46
CA PRO A 75 -2.06 17.16 3.94
C PRO A 75 -1.83 16.23 5.15
N PRO A 76 -2.84 16.05 6.02
CA PRO A 76 -2.82 15.00 7.02
C PRO A 76 -2.71 13.64 6.34
N HIS A 77 -1.96 12.74 6.96
CA HIS A 77 -1.88 11.34 6.60
C HIS A 77 -2.85 10.46 7.41
N ASP A 78 -3.50 11.03 8.43
CA ASP A 78 -4.54 10.39 9.22
C ASP A 78 -5.91 10.29 8.50
N ALA A 79 -6.94 9.87 9.24
CA ALA A 79 -8.31 9.73 8.74
C ALA A 79 -8.95 11.04 8.24
N THR A 80 -8.45 12.21 8.61
CA THR A 80 -8.99 13.54 8.23
C THR A 80 -8.45 14.04 6.89
N GLY A 81 -7.36 13.42 6.43
CA GLY A 81 -6.65 13.70 5.20
C GLY A 81 -7.29 13.12 3.94
N HIS A 82 -6.45 12.84 2.95
CA HIS A 82 -6.88 12.23 1.68
C HIS A 82 -5.98 11.11 1.14
N THR A 83 -4.88 10.79 1.83
CA THR A 83 -3.89 9.81 1.37
C THR A 83 -4.51 8.45 1.01
N TRP A 84 -5.42 7.96 1.84
CA TRP A 84 -6.16 6.69 1.64
C TRP A 84 -7.14 6.69 0.44
N HIS A 85 -7.23 7.77 -0.35
CA HIS A 85 -7.96 7.77 -1.63
C HIS A 85 -7.11 7.33 -2.83
N HIS A 86 -5.82 7.06 -2.62
CA HIS A 86 -4.88 6.65 -3.67
C HIS A 86 -4.46 5.19 -3.45
N PRO A 87 -4.35 4.35 -4.50
CA PRO A 87 -3.89 2.98 -4.35
C PRO A 87 -2.40 2.90 -4.00
N ASP A 88 -1.97 1.75 -3.52
CA ASP A 88 -0.61 1.53 -3.00
C ASP A 88 0.49 1.95 -3.97
N GLU A 89 0.39 1.51 -5.24
CA GLU A 89 1.38 1.82 -6.26
C GLU A 89 1.48 3.34 -6.50
N GLN A 90 0.35 4.04 -6.48
CA GLN A 90 0.36 5.49 -6.65
C GLN A 90 1.03 6.18 -5.46
N LEU A 91 0.73 5.75 -4.24
CA LEU A 91 1.34 6.30 -3.02
C LEU A 91 2.84 6.01 -2.95
N PHE A 92 3.26 4.80 -3.32
CA PHE A 92 4.67 4.43 -3.44
C PHE A 92 5.39 5.34 -4.43
N MET A 93 4.84 5.50 -5.64
CA MET A 93 5.44 6.33 -6.68
C MET A 93 5.47 7.81 -6.31
N ILE A 94 4.43 8.34 -5.64
CA ILE A 94 4.43 9.72 -5.13
C ILE A 94 5.56 9.90 -4.13
N THR A 95 5.74 8.97 -3.20
CA THR A 95 6.77 9.06 -2.16
C THR A 95 8.17 8.94 -2.77
N LYS A 96 8.35 8.01 -3.71
CA LYS A 96 9.64 7.75 -4.35
C LYS A 96 10.08 8.90 -5.27
N HIS A 97 9.17 9.42 -6.10
CA HIS A 97 9.52 10.33 -7.19
C HIS A 97 9.01 11.77 -6.99
N GLY A 98 8.18 12.01 -5.99
CA GLY A 98 7.54 13.30 -5.73
C GLY A 98 6.31 13.51 -6.61
N THR A 99 5.39 14.38 -6.16
CA THR A 99 4.12 14.60 -6.87
C THR A 99 4.33 15.24 -8.26
N ALA A 100 5.29 16.16 -8.38
CA ALA A 100 5.57 16.85 -9.64
C ALA A 100 5.99 15.89 -10.76
N ALA A 101 6.78 14.85 -10.44
CA ALA A 101 7.25 13.87 -11.42
C ALA A 101 6.10 13.03 -12.01
N LEU A 102 5.01 12.84 -11.28
CA LEU A 102 3.86 12.03 -11.71
C LEU A 102 2.77 12.86 -12.39
N VAL A 103 2.54 14.08 -11.93
CA VAL A 103 1.50 14.96 -12.50
C VAL A 103 1.99 15.66 -13.77
N GLY A 104 3.27 16.06 -13.82
CA GLY A 104 3.82 16.83 -14.94
C GLY A 104 3.37 18.30 -14.94
N ASP A 105 3.45 18.94 -16.11
CA ASP A 105 2.98 20.31 -16.38
C ASP A 105 3.41 21.38 -15.35
N ASP A 106 4.65 21.27 -14.84
CA ASP A 106 5.22 22.16 -13.82
C ASP A 106 4.35 22.25 -12.55
N TYR A 107 3.68 21.15 -12.16
CA TYR A 107 2.84 21.10 -10.97
C TYR A 107 3.59 21.56 -9.72
N LYS A 108 3.08 22.62 -9.09
CA LYS A 108 3.67 23.19 -7.88
C LYS A 108 3.35 22.34 -6.66
N THR A 109 4.39 21.73 -6.09
CA THR A 109 4.31 21.01 -4.82
C THR A 109 5.60 21.22 -4.02
N ARG A 110 5.50 21.13 -2.69
CA ARG A 110 6.67 21.00 -1.80
C ARG A 110 6.97 19.55 -1.42
N MET A 111 6.10 18.62 -1.82
CA MET A 111 6.33 17.19 -1.63
C MET A 111 7.36 16.69 -2.66
N GLU A 112 8.60 16.58 -2.21
CA GLU A 112 9.72 16.04 -2.98
C GLU A 112 9.65 14.51 -3.09
N GLY A 113 10.53 13.94 -3.92
CA GLY A 113 10.70 12.50 -4.04
C GLY A 113 11.94 12.04 -3.27
N PHE A 114 11.84 10.87 -2.64
CA PHE A 114 12.87 10.36 -1.73
C PHE A 114 13.76 9.26 -2.34
N ALA A 115 13.71 9.00 -3.65
CA ALA A 115 14.47 7.91 -4.29
C ALA A 115 16.01 7.98 -4.10
N ASP A 116 16.56 9.16 -3.82
CA ASP A 116 18.00 9.34 -3.56
C ASP A 116 18.36 9.20 -2.07
N GLN A 117 17.37 9.07 -1.18
CA GLN A 117 17.53 9.06 0.28
C GLN A 117 17.02 7.78 0.94
N LEU A 118 15.96 7.17 0.39
CA LEU A 118 15.29 5.99 0.92
C LEU A 118 15.26 4.89 -0.13
N ASP A 119 15.50 3.65 0.29
CA ASP A 119 15.25 2.48 -0.54
C ASP A 119 13.76 2.10 -0.59
N ASP A 120 13.41 1.14 -1.45
CA ASP A 120 12.03 0.73 -1.67
C ASP A 120 11.41 0.12 -0.40
N ASP A 121 12.17 -0.67 0.36
CA ASP A 121 11.68 -1.30 1.58
C ASP A 121 11.44 -0.26 2.69
N GLU A 122 12.27 0.79 2.75
CA GLU A 122 12.08 1.93 3.65
C GLU A 122 10.82 2.73 3.32
N ILE A 123 10.57 3.01 2.03
CA ILE A 123 9.34 3.69 1.59
C ILE A 123 8.12 2.83 1.92
N LEU A 124 8.19 1.51 1.70
CA LEU A 124 7.11 0.59 2.04
C LEU A 124 6.84 0.52 3.55
N ALA A 125 7.88 0.56 4.38
CA ALA A 125 7.74 0.61 5.83
C ALA A 125 7.05 1.91 6.27
N ILE A 126 7.43 3.07 5.75
CA ILE A 126 6.77 4.35 6.02
C ILE A 126 5.28 4.28 5.67
N LEU A 127 4.95 3.78 4.48
CA LEU A 127 3.56 3.68 4.03
C LEU A 127 2.76 2.64 4.84
N ALA A 128 3.41 1.58 5.32
CA ALA A 128 2.82 0.63 6.26
C ALA A 128 2.49 1.28 7.60
N TYR A 129 3.38 2.10 8.15
CA TYR A 129 3.12 2.88 9.35
C TYR A 129 1.91 3.79 9.16
N ILE A 130 1.90 4.62 8.11
CA ILE A 130 0.78 5.53 7.81
C ILE A 130 -0.54 4.75 7.74
N LYS A 131 -0.59 3.65 6.97
CA LYS A 131 -1.79 2.82 6.82
C LYS A 131 -2.24 2.19 8.14
N SER A 132 -1.31 1.80 9.01
CA SER A 132 -1.63 1.19 10.31
C SER A 132 -2.36 2.14 11.28
N THR A 133 -2.28 3.46 11.05
CA THR A 133 -2.97 4.47 11.87
C THR A 133 -4.43 4.68 11.49
N TRP A 134 -4.85 4.16 10.33
CA TRP A 134 -6.20 4.38 9.84
C TRP A 134 -7.22 3.49 10.57
N PRO A 135 -8.46 3.95 10.78
CA PRO A 135 -9.55 3.09 11.24
C PRO A 135 -9.80 1.93 10.27
N ASP A 136 -10.17 0.75 10.78
CA ASP A 136 -10.42 -0.48 10.00
C ASP A 136 -11.26 -0.24 8.73
N GLN A 137 -12.31 0.57 8.83
CA GLN A 137 -13.19 0.91 7.70
C GLN A 137 -12.49 1.64 6.54
N ILE A 138 -11.43 2.42 6.82
CA ILE A 138 -10.61 3.10 5.83
C ILE A 138 -9.62 2.10 5.23
N ILE A 139 -8.99 1.25 6.05
CA ILE A 139 -8.13 0.16 5.59
C ILE A 139 -8.91 -0.76 4.62
N ASP A 140 -10.09 -1.22 5.01
CA ASP A 140 -10.98 -2.06 4.18
C ASP A 140 -11.37 -1.38 2.86
N ARG A 141 -11.55 -0.06 2.86
CA ARG A 141 -11.84 0.69 1.63
C ARG A 141 -10.62 0.76 0.73
N HIS A 142 -9.45 1.02 1.31
CA HIS A 142 -8.18 1.10 0.60
C HIS A 142 -7.78 -0.25 -0.01
N ASP A 143 -7.91 -1.33 0.75
CA ASP A 143 -7.63 -2.71 0.30
C ASP A 143 -8.55 -3.12 -0.86
N ARG A 144 -9.82 -2.74 -0.82
CA ARG A 144 -10.74 -2.94 -1.95
C ARG A 144 -10.35 -2.14 -3.20
N MET A 145 -9.82 -0.93 -3.04
CA MET A 145 -9.32 -0.13 -4.16
C MET A 145 -8.07 -0.77 -4.78
N ASN A 146 -7.15 -1.28 -3.96
CA ASN A 146 -5.97 -2.01 -4.43
C ASN A 146 -6.34 -3.27 -5.20
N ALA A 147 -7.27 -4.08 -4.68
CA ALA A 147 -7.76 -5.28 -5.34
C ALA A 147 -8.49 -4.98 -6.68
N ALA A 148 -9.03 -3.77 -6.86
CA ALA A 148 -9.65 -3.34 -8.10
C ALA A 148 -8.63 -2.87 -9.17
N GLN A 149 -7.46 -2.39 -8.76
CA GLN A 149 -6.39 -1.94 -9.67
C GLN A 149 -5.54 -3.10 -10.21
N GLY A 150 -5.49 -4.23 -9.49
CA GLY A 150 -4.82 -5.46 -9.93
C GLY A 150 -5.62 -6.34 -10.90
N GLN A 151 -6.76 -5.86 -11.41
CA GLN A 151 -7.63 -6.53 -12.39
C GLN A 151 -7.37 -6.04 -13.82
#